data_AF-A0A358X6Z5-F1
#
_entry.id   AF-A0A358X6Z5-F1
#
_cell.length_a   1.000
_cell.length_b   1.000
_cell.length_c   1.000
_cell.angle_alpha   90.00
_cell.angle_beta   90.00
_cell.angle_gamma   90.00
#
_symmetry.space_group_name_H-M   'P 1'
#
loop_
_entity.id
_entity.type
_entity.pdbx_description
1 polymer ?
#
loop_
_entity_poly.entity_id
_entity_poly.type
_entity_poly.pdbx_seq_one_letter_code
_entity_poly.pdbx_strand_id
1 'polypeptide(L)'
;MRKILNPYQKAKIALSALKNDKTFAELASVEHVHPSQISDWKKTVEKEAHTLFSPNGKSKEEQRIAELERMIGQREAEIEWLKKISRSLPPQKKS
;
A
#
# COMPACT_ATOMS: atom_id res chain seq x y z
N MET A 1 -5.65 7.88 -27.22
CA MET A 1 -4.81 8.20 -26.04
C MET A 1 -5.46 7.61 -24.80
N ARG A 2 -4.71 6.95 -23.91
CA ARG A 2 -5.26 6.49 -22.62
C ARG A 2 -5.41 7.69 -21.69
N LYS A 3 -6.63 8.00 -21.23
CA LYS A 3 -6.88 9.04 -20.22
C LYS A 3 -6.33 8.54 -18.89
N ILE A 4 -5.36 9.24 -18.32
CA ILE A 4 -4.83 8.93 -16.99
C ILE A 4 -5.81 9.50 -15.97
N LEU A 5 -6.56 8.62 -15.32
CA LEU A 5 -7.49 8.99 -14.26
C LEU A 5 -6.77 8.97 -12.92
N ASN A 6 -6.96 10.03 -12.14
CA ASN A 6 -6.44 10.10 -10.79
C ASN A 6 -7.25 9.18 -9.83
N PRO A 7 -6.75 8.88 -8.62
CA PRO A 7 -7.43 7.99 -7.68
C PRO A 7 -8.86 8.44 -7.32
N TYR A 8 -9.07 9.75 -7.17
CA TYR A 8 -10.38 10.33 -6.86
C TYR A 8 -11.41 10.06 -7.97
N GLN A 9 -11.00 10.25 -9.24
CA GLN A 9 -11.86 10.00 -10.40
C GLN A 9 -12.24 8.52 -10.49
N LYS A 10 -11.28 7.61 -10.30
CA LYS A 10 -11.55 6.16 -10.28
C LYS A 10 -12.55 5.79 -9.20
N ALA A 11 -12.37 6.31 -7.99
CA ALA A 11 -13.29 6.07 -6.87
C ALA A 11 -14.70 6.59 -7.15
N LYS A 12 -14.82 7.80 -7.72
CA LYS A 12 -16.12 8.39 -8.11
C LYS A 12 -16.86 7.53 -9.15
N ILE A 13 -16.14 7.04 -10.16
CA ILE A 13 -16.69 6.18 -11.21
C ILE A 13 -17.13 4.83 -10.61
N ALA A 14 -16.29 4.22 -9.79
CA ALA A 14 -16.59 2.95 -9.12
C ALA A 14 -17.82 3.04 -8.21
N LEU A 15 -17.94 4.12 -7.42
CA LEU A 15 -19.10 4.37 -6.57
C LEU A 15 -20.39 4.58 -7.40
N SER A 16 -20.30 5.26 -8.54
CA SER A 16 -21.46 5.43 -9.44
C SER A 16 -21.90 4.09 -10.05
N ALA A 17 -20.94 3.23 -10.41
CA ALA A 17 -21.20 1.87 -10.88
C ALA A 17 -21.73 0.93 -9.78
N LEU A 18 -21.42 1.20 -8.51
CA LEU A 18 -21.96 0.48 -7.36
C LEU A 18 -23.41 0.82 -7.08
N LYS A 19 -23.75 2.11 -7.13
CA LYS A 19 -25.11 2.60 -6.94
C LYS A 19 -26.07 2.18 -8.06
N ASN A 20 -25.53 1.73 -9.20
CA ASN A 20 -26.27 1.47 -10.43
C ASN A 20 -27.01 2.72 -10.95
N ASP A 21 -26.54 3.92 -10.60
CA ASP A 21 -27.10 5.20 -11.08
C ASP A 21 -26.93 5.36 -12.60
N LYS A 22 -25.89 4.72 -13.15
CA LYS A 22 -25.56 4.69 -14.58
C LYS A 22 -25.07 3.31 -14.96
N THR A 23 -25.39 2.88 -16.17
CA THR A 23 -24.86 1.65 -16.76
C THR A 23 -23.37 1.79 -17.04
N PHE A 24 -22.66 0.65 -17.12
CA PHE A 24 -21.25 0.65 -17.52
C PHE A 24 -21.02 1.31 -18.88
N ALA A 25 -21.96 1.20 -19.81
CA ALA A 25 -21.88 1.78 -21.15
C ALA A 25 -21.94 3.32 -21.11
N GLU A 26 -22.85 3.88 -20.29
CA GLU A 26 -22.96 5.33 -20.10
C GLU A 26 -21.72 5.90 -19.40
N LEU A 27 -21.25 5.23 -18.35
CA LEU A 27 -20.01 5.63 -17.65
C LEU A 27 -18.80 5.54 -18.57
N ALA A 28 -18.70 4.47 -19.37
CA ALA A 28 -17.63 4.29 -20.35
C ALA A 28 -17.61 5.40 -21.41
N SER A 29 -18.80 5.79 -21.89
CA SER A 29 -18.97 6.86 -22.88
C SER A 29 -18.59 8.23 -22.31
N VAL A 30 -19.14 8.60 -21.14
CA VAL A 30 -18.94 9.92 -20.52
C VAL A 30 -17.50 10.10 -20.05
N GLU A 31 -16.93 9.08 -19.42
CA GLU A 31 -15.61 9.20 -18.80
C GLU A 31 -14.47 8.79 -19.75
N HIS A 32 -14.82 8.30 -20.94
CA HIS A 32 -13.92 7.77 -21.97
C HIS A 32 -13.03 6.64 -21.46
N VAL A 33 -13.66 5.65 -20.81
CA VAL A 33 -12.98 4.52 -20.17
C VAL A 33 -13.58 3.20 -20.64
N HIS A 34 -12.80 2.13 -20.68
CA HIS A 34 -13.33 0.83 -21.09
C HIS A 34 -14.24 0.22 -20.00
N PRO A 35 -15.39 -0.39 -20.33
CA PRO A 35 -16.29 -1.00 -19.34
C PRO A 35 -15.63 -2.01 -18.40
N SER A 36 -14.62 -2.75 -18.88
CA SER A 36 -13.87 -3.68 -18.02
C SER A 36 -13.13 -2.97 -16.88
N GLN A 37 -12.58 -1.78 -17.13
CA GLN A 37 -11.87 -1.02 -16.10
C GLN A 37 -12.83 -0.53 -15.01
N ILE A 38 -14.05 -0.16 -15.41
CA ILE A 38 -15.10 0.24 -14.48
C ILE A 38 -15.55 -0.95 -13.62
N SER A 39 -15.67 -2.14 -14.23
CA SER A 39 -15.95 -3.39 -13.51
C SER A 39 -14.85 -3.72 -12.50
N ASP A 40 -13.58 -3.57 -12.88
CA ASP A 40 -12.44 -3.81 -11.99
C ASP A 40 -12.45 -2.84 -10.80
N TRP A 41 -12.67 -1.54 -11.03
CA TRP A 41 -12.73 -0.56 -9.94
C TRP A 41 -13.94 -0.77 -9.03
N LYS A 42 -15.09 -1.15 -9.58
CA LYS A 42 -16.28 -1.53 -8.80
C LYS A 42 -15.92 -2.68 -7.83
N LYS A 43 -15.30 -3.74 -8.34
CA LYS A 43 -14.85 -4.88 -7.53
C LYS A 43 -13.84 -4.48 -6.46
N THR A 44 -12.90 -3.59 -6.79
CA THR A 44 -11.94 -3.05 -5.81
C THR A 44 -12.67 -2.39 -4.64
N VAL A 45 -13.65 -1.52 -4.92
CA VAL A 45 -14.42 -0.86 -3.86
C VAL A 45 -15.24 -1.88 -3.06
N GLU A 46 -15.91 -2.85 -3.69
CA GLU A 46 -16.65 -3.91 -2.97
C GLU A 46 -15.74 -4.71 -2.02
N LYS A 47 -14.52 -5.03 -2.48
CA LYS A 47 -13.57 -5.83 -1.70
C LYS A 47 -12.92 -5.03 -0.59
N GLU A 48 -12.59 -3.76 -0.82
CA GLU A 48 -11.71 -2.99 0.07
C GLU A 48 -12.45 -1.93 0.90
N ALA A 49 -13.69 -1.56 0.56
CA ALA A 49 -14.42 -0.51 1.30
C ALA A 49 -14.57 -0.80 2.79
N HIS A 50 -14.68 -2.07 3.20
CA HIS A 50 -14.74 -2.46 4.61
C HIS A 50 -13.52 -2.01 5.42
N THR A 51 -12.37 -1.84 4.77
CA THR A 51 -11.13 -1.42 5.43
C THR A 51 -11.20 0.03 5.92
N LEU A 52 -12.04 0.88 5.30
CA LEU A 52 -12.26 2.27 5.71
C LEU A 52 -12.95 2.38 7.08
N PHE A 53 -13.64 1.33 7.52
CA PHE A 53 -14.36 1.27 8.79
C PHE A 53 -13.63 0.43 9.84
N SER A 54 -12.43 -0.08 9.53
CA SER A 54 -11.66 -0.86 10.50
C SER A 54 -11.12 0.04 11.62
N PRO A 55 -11.32 -0.28 12.91
CA PRO A 55 -11.02 0.60 14.04
C PRO A 55 -9.53 0.82 14.34
N ASN A 56 -8.62 0.41 13.46
CA ASN A 56 -7.18 0.58 13.66
C ASN A 56 -6.70 1.76 12.82
N GLY A 57 -6.53 2.92 13.47
CA GLY A 57 -6.14 4.20 12.88
C GLY A 57 -4.73 4.27 12.29
N LYS A 58 -4.14 3.14 11.91
CA LYS A 58 -2.93 3.08 11.08
C LYS A 58 -3.15 2.13 9.92
N SER A 59 -2.86 2.58 8.70
CA SER A 59 -2.97 1.73 7.52
C SER A 59 -2.10 0.47 7.70
N LYS A 60 -2.45 -0.65 7.06
CA LYS A 60 -1.58 -1.86 7.09
C LYS A 60 -0.15 -1.54 6.66
N GLU A 61 0.01 -0.57 5.76
CA GLU A 61 1.30 -0.09 5.29
C GLU A 61 2.05 0.66 6.39
N GLU A 62 1.40 1.53 7.15
CA GLU A 62 2.01 2.23 8.29
C GLU A 62 2.43 1.25 9.41
N GLN A 63 1.64 0.21 9.65
CA GLN A 63 2.00 -0.85 10.60
C GLN A 63 3.23 -1.62 10.12
N ARG A 64 3.30 -1.93 8.81
CA ARG A 64 4.44 -2.61 8.21
C ARG A 64 5.70 -1.75 8.25
N ILE A 65 5.57 -0.45 7.98
CA ILE A 65 6.67 0.52 8.09
C ILE A 65 7.21 0.53 9.52
N ALA A 66 6.33 0.68 10.52
CA ALA A 66 6.73 0.68 11.93
C ALA A 66 7.43 -0.62 12.34
N GLU A 67 6.97 -1.78 11.85
CA GLU A 67 7.63 -3.07 12.09
C GLU A 67 9.04 -3.11 11.49
N LEU A 68 9.20 -2.65 10.24
CA LEU A 68 10.49 -2.60 9.56
C LEU A 68 11.47 -1.64 10.24
N GLU A 69 11.01 -0.46 10.65
CA GLU A 69 11.81 0.52 11.41
C GLU A 69 12.32 -0.07 12.73
N ARG A 70 11.46 -0.80 13.45
CA ARG A 70 11.86 -1.52 14.68
C ARG A 70 12.94 -2.56 14.41
N MET A 71 12.79 -3.34 13.34
CA MET A 71 13.79 -4.34 12.95
C MET A 71 15.13 -3.70 12.59
N ILE A 72 15.13 -2.59 11.86
CA ILE A 72 16.34 -1.85 11.51
C ILE A 72 17.05 -1.39 12.78
N GLY A 73 16.36 -0.73 13.72
CA GLY A 73 16.96 -0.27 14.96
C GLY A 73 17.56 -1.41 15.81
N GLN A 74 16.88 -2.57 15.87
CA GLN A 74 17.42 -3.75 16.56
C GLN A 74 18.72 -4.25 15.92
N ARG A 75 18.78 -4.28 14.58
CA ARG A 75 19.97 -4.73 13.85
C ARG A 75 21.12 -3.73 13.96
N GLU A 76 20.84 -2.43 13.94
CA GLU A 76 21.85 -1.40 14.15
C GLU A 76 22.50 -1.51 15.52
N ALA A 77 21.70 -1.72 16.58
CA ALA A 77 22.19 -1.94 17.93
C ALA A 77 23.06 -3.20 18.02
N GLU A 78 22.65 -4.30 17.38
CA GLU A 78 23.43 -5.55 17.34
C GLU A 78 24.76 -5.36 16.60
N ILE A 79 24.75 -4.66 15.47
CA ILE A 79 25.97 -4.31 14.72
C ILE A 79 26.90 -3.44 15.56
N GLU A 80 26.37 -2.44 16.26
CA GLU A 80 27.18 -1.58 17.13
C GLU A 80 27.82 -2.38 18.27
N TRP A 81 27.05 -3.27 18.89
CA TRP A 81 27.54 -4.16 19.93
C TRP A 81 28.66 -5.09 19.41
N LEU A 82 28.46 -5.73 18.25
CA LEU A 82 29.48 -6.57 17.62
C LEU A 82 30.74 -5.78 17.27
N LYS A 83 30.60 -4.56 16.75
CA LYS A 83 31.73 -3.66 16.47
C LYS A 83 32.50 -3.31 17.75
N LYS A 84 31.81 -3.09 18.87
CA LYS A 84 32.43 -2.81 20.17
C LYS A 84 33.24 -4.01 20.65
N ILE A 85 32.67 -5.22 20.57
CA ILE A 85 33.37 -6.46 20.94
C ILE A 85 34.60 -6.68 20.07
N SER A 86 34.46 -6.55 18.75
CA SER A 86 35.56 -6.71 17.80
C SER A 86 36.73 -5.78 18.11
N ARG A 87 36.47 -4.51 18.47
CA ARG A 87 37.52 -3.56 18.87
C ARG A 87 38.20 -3.92 20.18
N SER A 88 37.51 -4.61 21.08
CA SER A 88 38.03 -5.03 22.39
C SER A 88 38.78 -6.37 22.37
N LEU A 89 38.74 -7.10 21.25
CA LEU A 89 39.45 -8.38 21.14
C LEU A 89 40.95 -8.15 20.88
N PRO A 90 41.84 -8.85 21.61
CA PRO A 90 43.28 -8.77 21.37
C PRO A 90 43.63 -9.34 19.98
N PRO A 91 44.73 -8.88 19.35
CA PRO A 91 45.16 -9.40 18.07
C PRO A 91 45.45 -10.91 18.19
N GLN A 92 44.83 -11.70 17.30
CA GLN A 92 45.08 -13.13 17.19
C GLN A 92 46.57 -13.34 16.86
N LYS A 93 47.32 -14.00 17.75
CA LYS A 93 48.69 -14.43 17.46
C LYS A 93 48.62 -15.40 16.28
N LYS A 94 49.10 -14.98 15.11
CA LYS A 94 49.34 -15.86 13.98
C LYS A 94 50.44 -16.84 14.37
N SER A 95 50.12 -18.14 14.35
CA SER A 95 51.10 -19.22 14.42
C SER A 95 51.76 -19.43 13.06
#